data_AF-A0A2A2UZA1-F1
#
_entry.id   AF-A0A2A2UZA1-F1
#
_cell.length_a   1.000
_cell.length_b   1.000
_cell.length_c   1.000
_cell.angle_alpha   90.00
_cell.angle_beta   90.00
_cell.angle_gamma   90.00
#
_symmetry.space_group_name_H-M   'P 1'
#
loop_
_entity.id
_entity.type
_entity.pdbx_description
1 polymer ?
#
loop_
_entity_poly.entity_id
_entity_poly.type
_entity_poly.pdbx_seq_one_letter_code
_entity_poly.pdbx_strand_id
1 'polypeptide(L)'
;MKKIEEMTEEELDSYLANKAKERERYYREEATEEEIEKKAQRDAYLARETSYRRSGIFYEELPKNHLHNLSYKERLAKAEELNGCKFKEAKPCKDRFAPRDDFSGSSYPSQCDGRIVSVPRSPGLWSLRLHGLVLGPIIGICLLVVSMTDDSMPAWHSWLGLFLLTAFPLIMYKLGNAIRIVDAIEFNRHTGLVRTPYTLFRKPFYIPIEDLEYVVGPEVKNMRGSASMQTGYLSCRKYPEHYWFGNRIGIAGGGDTHDWSQMNRFMDITQPINRYYYKAMEYTFKKNKNAHGNGPFPEVMKKYFDADDCQINRWKVW
;
A
#
# COMPACT_ATOMS: atom_id res chain seq x y z
N MET A 1 4.73 47.89 -13.94
CA MET A 1 3.49 47.08 -13.96
C MET A 1 2.98 46.98 -12.54
N LYS A 2 1.67 47.18 -12.31
CA LYS A 2 1.03 46.82 -11.04
C LYS A 2 1.24 45.33 -10.76
N LYS A 3 1.30 44.93 -9.49
CA LYS A 3 1.25 43.50 -9.15
C LYS A 3 -0.14 42.95 -9.50
N ILE A 4 -0.22 41.67 -9.87
CA ILE A 4 -1.49 41.00 -10.23
C ILE A 4 -2.52 41.15 -9.10
N GLU A 5 -2.07 41.13 -7.85
CA GLU A 5 -2.88 41.28 -6.64
C GLU A 5 -3.50 42.69 -6.47
N GLU A 6 -3.02 43.67 -7.21
CA GLU A 6 -3.42 45.08 -7.15
C GLU A 6 -4.21 45.53 -8.40
N MET A 7 -4.47 44.61 -9.33
CA MET A 7 -5.24 44.87 -10.55
C MET A 7 -6.73 44.78 -10.29
N THR A 8 -7.50 45.69 -10.89
CA THR A 8 -8.96 45.54 -11.00
C THR A 8 -9.31 44.39 -11.94
N GLU A 9 -10.54 43.88 -11.86
CA GLU A 9 -10.99 42.73 -12.67
C GLU A 9 -10.88 43.02 -14.19
N GLU A 10 -11.23 44.24 -14.63
CA GLU A 10 -11.05 44.68 -16.03
C GLU A 10 -9.58 44.80 -16.45
N GLU A 11 -8.72 45.31 -15.57
CA GLU A 11 -7.27 45.38 -15.82
C GLU A 11 -6.65 43.98 -15.95
N LEU A 12 -7.11 43.03 -15.12
CA LEU A 12 -6.67 41.63 -15.14
C LEU A 12 -7.11 40.93 -16.43
N ASP A 13 -8.38 41.08 -16.83
CA ASP A 13 -8.92 40.47 -18.04
C ASP A 13 -8.21 40.98 -19.31
N SER A 14 -8.00 42.29 -19.39
CA SER A 14 -7.24 42.91 -20.50
C SER A 14 -5.79 42.41 -20.55
N TYR A 15 -5.13 42.30 -19.40
CA TYR A 15 -3.78 41.77 -19.30
C TYR A 15 -3.70 40.30 -19.74
N LEU A 16 -4.64 39.45 -19.29
CA LEU A 16 -4.70 38.03 -19.67
C LEU A 16 -4.96 37.84 -21.16
N ALA A 17 -5.86 38.64 -21.75
CA ALA A 17 -6.17 38.61 -23.17
C ALA A 17 -4.96 38.98 -24.03
N ASN A 18 -4.20 40.02 -23.65
CA ASN A 18 -2.98 40.39 -24.35
C ASN A 18 -1.89 39.32 -24.21
N LYS A 19 -1.73 38.74 -23.02
CA LYS A 19 -0.80 37.62 -22.80
C LYS A 19 -1.17 36.36 -23.59
N ALA A 20 -2.46 36.13 -23.86
CA ALA A 20 -2.91 35.03 -24.71
C ALA A 20 -2.51 35.25 -26.17
N LYS A 21 -2.72 36.47 -26.70
CA LYS A 21 -2.30 36.85 -28.07
C LYS A 21 -0.80 36.76 -28.28
N GLU A 22 0.00 37.24 -27.31
CA GLU A 22 1.46 37.12 -27.36
C GLU A 22 1.91 35.65 -27.42
N ARG A 23 1.29 34.78 -26.61
CA ARG A 23 1.58 33.34 -26.64
C ARG A 23 1.21 32.73 -27.99
N GLU A 24 0.04 33.04 -28.54
CA GLU A 24 -0.34 32.52 -29.86
C GLU A 24 0.64 32.92 -30.94
N ARG A 25 1.10 34.17 -30.93
CA ARG A 25 2.09 34.67 -31.88
C ARG A 25 3.41 33.91 -31.76
N TYR A 26 3.93 33.76 -30.54
CA TYR A 26 5.15 32.99 -30.28
C TYR A 26 5.05 31.55 -30.83
N TYR A 27 3.96 30.83 -30.56
CA TYR A 27 3.79 29.47 -31.06
C TYR A 27 3.55 29.36 -32.58
N ARG A 28 3.24 30.47 -33.25
CA ARG A 28 3.04 30.52 -34.70
C ARG A 28 4.33 30.91 -35.44
N GLU A 29 5.12 31.79 -34.86
CA GLU A 29 6.23 32.46 -35.56
C GLU A 29 7.61 32.05 -35.02
N GLU A 30 7.74 31.69 -33.74
CA GLU A 30 9.03 31.64 -33.03
C GLU A 30 9.30 30.31 -32.29
N ALA A 31 8.27 29.48 -32.06
CA ALA A 31 8.42 28.24 -31.31
C ALA A 31 9.12 27.14 -32.12
N THR A 32 9.98 26.39 -31.44
CA THR A 32 10.61 25.18 -31.98
C THR A 32 9.63 24.02 -32.11
N GLU A 33 9.96 23.01 -32.93
CA GLU A 33 9.13 21.80 -33.07
C GLU A 33 8.88 21.10 -31.71
N GLU A 34 9.88 21.05 -30.84
CA GLU A 34 9.74 20.45 -29.49
C GLU A 34 8.77 21.26 -28.59
N GLU A 35 8.76 22.59 -28.70
CA GLU A 35 7.85 23.46 -27.95
C GLU A 35 6.42 23.36 -28.49
N ILE A 36 6.25 23.23 -29.81
CA ILE A 36 4.96 22.97 -30.45
C ILE A 36 4.41 21.62 -30.00
N GLU A 37 5.24 20.57 -29.97
CA GLU A 37 4.83 19.24 -29.51
C GLU A 37 4.43 19.26 -28.02
N LYS A 38 5.22 19.91 -27.17
CA LYS A 38 4.89 20.10 -25.74
C LYS A 38 3.58 20.87 -25.53
N LYS A 39 3.32 21.89 -26.34
CA LYS A 39 2.05 22.63 -26.30
C LYS A 39 0.89 21.74 -26.74
N ALA A 40 1.01 21.02 -27.85
CA ALA A 40 -0.03 20.13 -28.34
C ALA A 40 -0.39 19.05 -27.28
N GLN A 41 0.63 18.47 -26.63
CA GLN A 41 0.44 17.54 -25.52
C GLN A 41 -0.31 18.18 -24.34
N ARG A 42 0.03 19.43 -23.99
CA ARG A 42 -0.65 20.20 -22.93
C ARG A 42 -2.10 20.55 -23.27
N ASP A 43 -2.36 20.96 -24.50
CA ASP A 43 -3.71 21.34 -24.94
C ASP A 43 -4.62 20.11 -25.02
N ALA A 44 -4.11 18.99 -25.54
CA ALA A 44 -4.80 17.69 -25.51
C ALA A 44 -5.11 17.24 -24.07
N TYR A 45 -4.20 17.49 -23.12
CA TYR A 45 -4.44 17.27 -21.69
C TYR A 45 -5.59 18.14 -21.14
N LEU A 46 -5.56 19.45 -21.37
CA LEU A 46 -6.59 20.38 -20.88
C LEU A 46 -7.97 20.05 -21.45
N ALA A 47 -8.03 19.63 -22.72
CA ALA A 47 -9.25 19.18 -23.37
C ALA A 47 -9.81 17.91 -22.70
N ARG A 48 -8.95 16.91 -22.43
CA ARG A 48 -9.33 15.69 -21.70
C ARG A 48 -9.81 16.00 -20.28
N GLU A 49 -9.06 16.78 -19.52
CA GLU A 49 -9.42 17.18 -18.16
C GLU A 49 -10.79 17.88 -18.12
N THR A 50 -11.01 18.83 -19.02
CA THR A 50 -12.27 19.56 -19.14
C THR A 50 -13.42 18.62 -19.51
N SER A 51 -13.19 17.70 -20.45
CA SER A 51 -14.16 16.66 -20.82
C SER A 51 -14.53 15.78 -19.62
N TYR A 52 -13.54 15.31 -18.85
CA TYR A 52 -13.79 14.50 -17.65
C TYR A 52 -14.58 15.26 -16.59
N ARG A 53 -14.18 16.49 -16.24
CA ARG A 53 -14.90 17.32 -15.26
C ARG A 53 -16.35 17.59 -15.68
N ARG A 54 -16.58 17.86 -16.97
CA ARG A 54 -17.92 18.09 -17.52
C ARG A 54 -18.77 16.83 -17.57
N SER A 55 -18.16 15.67 -17.78
CA SER A 55 -18.88 14.40 -17.85
C SER A 55 -19.52 13.98 -16.53
N GLY A 56 -19.02 14.48 -15.38
CA GLY A 56 -19.46 14.06 -14.04
C GLY A 56 -19.13 12.59 -13.70
N ILE A 57 -18.62 11.82 -14.67
CA ILE A 57 -18.30 10.40 -14.58
C ILE A 57 -16.78 10.27 -14.57
N PHE A 58 -16.21 10.20 -13.37
CA PHE A 58 -14.77 10.10 -13.16
C PHE A 58 -14.24 8.66 -13.27
N TYR A 59 -15.15 7.69 -13.27
CA TYR A 59 -14.84 6.27 -13.22
C TYR A 59 -15.67 5.49 -14.23
N GLU A 60 -15.08 4.46 -14.79
CA GLU A 60 -15.73 3.49 -15.67
C GLU A 60 -15.81 2.13 -14.95
N GLU A 61 -16.99 1.52 -15.00
CA GLU A 61 -17.21 0.18 -14.45
C GLU A 61 -16.79 -0.87 -15.50
N LEU A 62 -15.92 -1.78 -15.08
CA LEU A 62 -15.34 -2.82 -15.93
C LEU A 62 -15.96 -4.19 -15.64
N PRO A 63 -15.89 -5.14 -16.60
CA PRO A 63 -16.36 -6.50 -16.39
C PRO A 63 -15.70 -7.18 -15.19
N LYS A 64 -16.53 -7.72 -14.30
CA LYS A 64 -16.14 -8.35 -13.01
C LYS A 64 -15.83 -9.84 -13.12
N ASN A 65 -15.72 -10.37 -14.34
CA ASN A 65 -15.55 -11.82 -14.60
C ASN A 65 -14.25 -12.40 -14.01
N HIS A 66 -13.26 -11.54 -13.76
CA HIS A 66 -11.97 -11.93 -13.19
C HIS A 66 -11.98 -12.09 -11.66
N LEU A 67 -13.07 -11.67 -11.00
CA LEU A 67 -13.25 -11.82 -9.56
C LEU A 67 -13.64 -13.24 -9.20
N HIS A 68 -13.46 -13.57 -7.92
CA HIS A 68 -13.94 -14.86 -7.45
C HIS A 68 -15.47 -14.83 -7.40
N ASN A 69 -16.14 -15.67 -8.16
CA ASN A 69 -17.58 -15.95 -8.00
C ASN A 69 -17.83 -17.26 -7.23
N LEU A 70 -16.80 -17.71 -6.50
CA LEU A 70 -16.81 -18.96 -5.76
C LEU A 70 -17.68 -18.84 -4.52
N SER A 71 -18.44 -19.89 -4.22
CA SER A 71 -19.07 -20.08 -2.92
C SER A 71 -18.02 -20.29 -1.82
N TYR A 72 -18.44 -20.13 -0.56
CA TYR A 72 -17.56 -20.41 0.58
C TYR A 72 -16.96 -21.83 0.53
N LYS A 73 -17.76 -22.84 0.17
CA LYS A 73 -17.29 -24.24 0.07
C LYS A 73 -16.21 -24.40 -0.99
N GLU A 74 -16.37 -23.76 -2.13
CA GLU A 74 -15.37 -23.78 -3.22
C GLU A 74 -14.10 -23.01 -2.84
N ARG A 75 -14.23 -21.87 -2.16
CA ARG A 75 -13.07 -21.15 -1.60
C ARG A 75 -12.31 -21.99 -0.60
N LEU A 76 -13.02 -22.67 0.31
CA LEU A 76 -12.40 -23.55 1.30
C LEU A 76 -11.67 -24.73 0.63
N ALA A 77 -12.29 -25.40 -0.34
CA ALA A 77 -11.66 -26.48 -1.10
C ALA A 77 -10.40 -26.01 -1.85
N LYS A 78 -10.47 -24.82 -2.48
CA LYS A 78 -9.31 -24.20 -3.13
C LYS A 78 -8.20 -23.87 -2.14
N ALA A 79 -8.55 -23.42 -0.94
CA ALA A 79 -7.58 -23.19 0.13
C ALA A 79 -6.92 -24.49 0.58
N GLU A 80 -7.69 -25.58 0.72
CA GLU A 80 -7.17 -26.92 1.04
C GLU A 80 -6.20 -27.44 -0.03
N GLU A 81 -6.56 -27.28 -1.31
CA GLU A 81 -5.70 -27.62 -2.45
C GLU A 81 -4.38 -26.84 -2.39
N LEU A 82 -4.43 -25.51 -2.23
CA LEU A 82 -3.25 -24.65 -2.17
C LEU A 82 -2.37 -24.92 -0.94
N ASN A 83 -2.98 -25.35 0.17
CA ASN A 83 -2.27 -25.69 1.40
C ASN A 83 -1.78 -27.14 1.44
N GLY A 84 -2.27 -28.01 0.55
CA GLY A 84 -1.95 -29.44 0.51
C GLY A 84 -2.49 -30.24 1.71
N CYS A 85 -3.48 -29.73 2.44
CA CYS A 85 -4.10 -30.43 3.57
C CYS A 85 -5.48 -29.85 3.92
N LYS A 86 -6.26 -30.62 4.68
CA LYS A 86 -7.58 -30.21 5.16
C LYS A 86 -7.49 -29.14 6.24
N PHE A 87 -8.60 -28.42 6.46
CA PHE A 87 -8.74 -27.54 7.62
C PHE A 87 -9.31 -28.27 8.82
N LYS A 88 -8.85 -27.87 10.01
CA LYS A 88 -9.49 -28.18 11.29
C LYS A 88 -10.05 -26.92 11.93
N GLU A 89 -11.10 -27.11 12.72
CA GLU A 89 -11.74 -26.04 13.48
C GLU A 89 -10.80 -25.54 14.57
N ALA A 90 -10.79 -24.22 14.77
CA ALA A 90 -10.07 -23.60 15.85
C ALA A 90 -10.85 -23.63 17.15
N LYS A 91 -10.11 -23.59 18.26
CA LYS A 91 -10.73 -23.35 19.56
C LYS A 91 -11.49 -22.03 19.50
N PRO A 92 -12.74 -21.96 20.02
CA PRO A 92 -13.51 -20.74 20.03
C PRO A 92 -12.72 -19.58 20.63
N CYS A 93 -12.72 -18.45 19.94
CA CYS A 93 -12.14 -17.24 20.49
C CYS A 93 -13.07 -16.71 21.59
N LYS A 94 -12.52 -16.43 22.76
CA LYS A 94 -13.27 -15.87 23.90
C LYS A 94 -13.42 -14.35 23.81
N ASP A 95 -12.62 -13.72 22.95
CA ASP A 95 -12.54 -12.27 22.83
C ASP A 95 -13.62 -11.76 21.87
N ARG A 96 -14.05 -10.51 22.05
CA ARG A 96 -15.09 -9.89 21.23
C ARG A 96 -14.56 -9.58 19.84
N PHE A 97 -15.30 -10.00 18.81
CA PHE A 97 -15.00 -9.65 17.42
C PHE A 97 -15.46 -8.23 17.09
N ALA A 98 -14.69 -7.57 16.24
CA ALA A 98 -15.07 -6.33 15.61
C ALA A 98 -16.18 -6.56 14.57
N PRO A 99 -17.09 -5.58 14.39
CA PRO A 99 -18.00 -5.58 13.25
C PRO A 99 -17.22 -5.57 11.92
N ARG A 100 -17.78 -6.21 10.88
CA ARG A 100 -17.19 -6.24 9.53
C ARG A 100 -17.52 -4.99 8.70
N ASP A 101 -18.44 -4.16 9.17
CA ASP A 101 -19.09 -3.07 8.42
C ASP A 101 -19.01 -1.69 9.13
N ASP A 102 -18.06 -1.51 10.05
CA ASP A 102 -17.86 -0.22 10.72
C ASP A 102 -16.97 0.76 9.92
N PHE A 103 -17.61 1.70 9.23
CA PHE A 103 -16.94 2.69 8.37
C PHE A 103 -16.74 4.07 9.03
N SER A 104 -16.93 4.19 10.35
CA SER A 104 -16.96 5.48 11.05
C SER A 104 -15.59 6.14 11.31
N GLY A 105 -14.49 5.49 10.93
CA GLY A 105 -13.12 5.91 11.23
C GLY A 105 -12.32 6.50 10.05
N SER A 106 -11.07 6.85 10.32
CA SER A 106 -10.06 7.24 9.33
C SER A 106 -8.97 6.19 9.25
N SER A 107 -8.79 5.57 8.09
CA SER A 107 -7.86 4.44 7.93
C SER A 107 -6.53 4.89 7.31
N TYR A 108 -5.46 4.13 7.60
CA TYR A 108 -4.14 4.34 6.99
C TYR A 108 -3.95 3.43 5.77
N PRO A 109 -3.65 3.99 4.58
CA PRO A 109 -3.64 3.25 3.32
C PRO A 109 -2.71 2.04 3.39
N SER A 110 -3.32 0.86 3.43
CA SER A 110 -2.63 -0.41 3.15
C SER A 110 -2.14 -0.42 1.70
N GLN A 111 -1.06 -1.15 1.42
CA GLN A 111 -0.61 -1.26 0.03
C GLN A 111 -1.68 -2.00 -0.77
N CYS A 112 -2.07 -1.46 -1.91
CA CYS A 112 -3.11 -2.03 -2.75
C CYS A 112 -2.71 -1.87 -4.22
N ASP A 113 -2.95 -2.91 -5.02
CA ASP A 113 -2.78 -2.89 -6.48
C ASP A 113 -4.13 -3.10 -7.22
N GLY A 114 -5.24 -3.14 -6.48
CA GLY A 114 -6.59 -3.39 -7.01
C GLY A 114 -6.99 -4.87 -7.01
N ARG A 115 -6.02 -5.79 -7.05
CA ARG A 115 -6.26 -7.25 -6.91
C ARG A 115 -6.01 -7.73 -5.48
N ILE A 116 -4.96 -7.20 -4.87
CA ILE A 116 -4.45 -7.56 -3.56
C ILE A 116 -4.36 -6.31 -2.69
N VAL A 117 -4.87 -6.42 -1.47
CA VAL A 117 -4.53 -5.51 -0.37
C VAL A 117 -3.55 -6.21 0.55
N SER A 118 -2.40 -5.58 0.80
CA SER A 118 -1.32 -6.10 1.64
C SER A 118 -1.19 -5.27 2.92
N VAL A 119 -1.26 -5.97 4.05
CA VAL A 119 -1.23 -5.38 5.39
C VAL A 119 -0.03 -5.91 6.15
N PRO A 120 0.85 -5.06 6.69
CA PRO A 120 1.99 -5.54 7.47
C PRO A 120 1.55 -6.22 8.77
N ARG A 121 2.18 -7.34 9.14
CA ARG A 121 1.97 -8.01 10.43
C ARG A 121 2.65 -7.27 11.59
N SER A 122 2.08 -7.35 12.80
CA SER A 122 2.78 -7.01 14.05
C SER A 122 2.70 -8.12 15.10
N PRO A 123 3.77 -8.41 15.86
CA PRO A 123 5.13 -7.90 15.69
C PRO A 123 5.77 -8.52 14.45
N GLY A 124 5.99 -7.71 13.42
CA GLY A 124 6.50 -8.15 12.12
C GLY A 124 8.02 -8.32 12.13
N LEU A 125 8.58 -8.98 11.12
CA LEU A 125 10.01 -9.02 10.86
C LEU A 125 10.61 -7.62 10.62
N TRP A 126 9.77 -6.59 10.43
CA TRP A 126 10.21 -5.19 10.50
C TRP A 126 10.73 -4.77 11.89
N SER A 127 10.31 -5.42 12.98
CA SER A 127 10.87 -5.17 14.30
C SER A 127 12.36 -5.54 14.36
N LEU A 128 12.79 -6.62 13.68
CA LEU A 128 14.21 -6.98 13.54
C LEU A 128 15.01 -5.87 12.87
N ARG A 129 14.43 -5.16 11.88
CA ARG A 129 15.05 -3.98 11.29
C ARG A 129 15.23 -2.88 12.32
N LEU A 130 14.20 -2.55 13.10
CA LEU A 130 14.27 -1.49 14.11
C LEU A 130 15.34 -1.80 15.18
N HIS A 131 15.33 -3.02 15.71
CA HIS A 131 16.31 -3.45 16.71
C HIS A 131 17.72 -3.47 16.11
N GLY A 132 17.89 -3.99 14.90
CA GLY A 132 19.17 -3.98 14.20
C GLY A 132 19.69 -2.57 13.95
N LEU A 133 18.85 -1.64 13.47
CA LEU A 133 19.26 -0.25 13.20
C LEU A 133 19.67 0.53 14.44
N VAL A 134 19.18 0.16 15.63
CA VAL A 134 19.59 0.78 16.90
C VAL A 134 20.82 0.08 17.46
N LEU A 135 20.80 -1.25 17.56
CA LEU A 135 21.86 -2.02 18.21
C LEU A 135 23.13 -2.08 17.36
N GLY A 136 23.02 -2.16 16.03
CA GLY A 136 24.15 -2.23 15.11
C GLY A 136 25.13 -1.07 15.30
N PRO A 137 24.71 0.19 15.19
CA PRO A 137 25.58 1.35 15.44
C PRO A 137 26.18 1.39 16.85
N ILE A 138 25.40 1.03 17.88
CA ILE A 138 25.91 1.00 19.27
C ILE A 138 27.05 -0.02 19.38
N ILE A 139 26.83 -1.25 18.89
CA ILE A 139 27.84 -2.30 18.87
C ILE A 139 29.05 -1.85 18.04
N GLY A 140 28.81 -1.18 16.90
CA GLY A 140 29.87 -0.66 16.05
C GLY A 140 30.79 0.35 16.74
N ILE A 141 30.21 1.29 17.49
CA ILE A 141 30.97 2.26 18.31
C ILE A 141 31.77 1.53 19.39
N CYS A 142 31.14 0.61 20.12
CA CYS A 142 31.82 -0.15 21.17
C CYS A 142 33.02 -0.94 20.61
N LEU A 143 32.87 -1.59 19.46
CA LEU A 143 33.95 -2.34 18.81
C LEU A 143 35.10 -1.42 18.39
N LEU A 144 34.82 -0.23 17.87
CA LEU A 144 35.86 0.74 17.51
C LEU A 144 36.60 1.26 18.74
N VAL A 145 35.87 1.61 19.80
CA VAL A 145 36.47 2.08 21.06
C VAL A 145 37.39 1.00 21.63
N VAL A 146 36.91 -0.24 21.74
CA VAL A 146 37.71 -1.35 22.27
C VAL A 146 38.95 -1.62 21.42
N SER A 147 38.82 -1.56 20.08
CA SER A 147 39.96 -1.75 19.17
C SER A 147 40.99 -0.62 19.21
N MET A 148 40.61 0.57 19.70
CA MET A 148 41.53 1.70 19.90
C MET A 148 42.19 1.70 21.28
N THR A 149 41.58 1.03 22.26
CA THR A 149 42.04 1.02 23.66
C THR A 149 42.77 -0.25 24.09
N ASP A 150 42.71 -1.30 23.28
CA ASP A 150 43.31 -2.61 23.57
C ASP A 150 44.13 -3.12 22.37
N ASP A 151 45.46 -3.07 22.52
CA ASP A 151 46.42 -3.51 21.50
C ASP A 151 46.39 -5.02 21.23
N SER A 152 45.73 -5.80 22.09
CA SER A 152 45.54 -7.25 21.88
C SER A 152 44.40 -7.57 20.91
N MET A 153 43.61 -6.57 20.51
CA MET A 153 42.44 -6.80 19.68
C MET A 153 42.78 -7.03 18.20
N PRO A 154 42.23 -8.09 17.60
CA PRO A 154 42.37 -8.32 16.17
C PRO A 154 41.78 -7.18 15.33
N ALA A 155 42.50 -6.77 14.29
CA ALA A 155 42.10 -5.68 13.39
C ALA A 155 40.69 -5.86 12.75
N TRP A 156 40.17 -7.09 12.67
CA TRP A 156 38.83 -7.35 12.16
C TRP A 156 37.71 -6.72 13.00
N HIS A 157 37.94 -6.42 14.29
CA HIS A 157 36.98 -5.72 15.14
C HIS A 157 36.75 -4.29 14.66
N SER A 158 37.80 -3.57 14.28
CA SER A 158 37.70 -2.23 13.68
C SER A 158 36.95 -2.25 12.36
N TRP A 159 37.23 -3.24 11.51
CA TRP A 159 36.52 -3.43 10.23
C TRP A 159 35.04 -3.74 10.44
N LEU A 160 34.71 -4.60 11.42
CA LEU A 160 33.34 -4.91 11.78
C LEU A 160 32.61 -3.70 12.36
N GLY A 161 33.27 -2.92 13.22
CA GLY A 161 32.73 -1.69 13.80
C GLY A 161 32.38 -0.65 12.74
N LEU A 162 33.30 -0.41 11.80
CA LEU A 162 33.05 0.45 10.63
C LEU A 162 31.91 -0.06 9.76
N PHE A 163 31.84 -1.37 9.50
CA PHE A 163 30.76 -1.98 8.75
C PHE A 163 29.40 -1.76 9.41
N LEU A 164 29.30 -1.99 10.73
CA LEU A 164 28.07 -1.84 11.51
C LEU A 164 27.55 -0.39 11.55
N LEU A 165 28.45 0.59 11.44
CA LEU A 165 28.09 2.02 11.40
C LEU A 165 27.70 2.52 10.00
N THR A 166 28.27 1.95 8.94
CA THR A 166 28.17 2.50 7.59
C THR A 166 27.31 1.66 6.65
N ALA A 167 27.77 0.46 6.31
CA ALA A 167 27.12 -0.41 5.33
C ALA A 167 25.91 -1.15 5.92
N PHE A 168 25.99 -1.56 7.19
CA PHE A 168 24.93 -2.34 7.84
C PHE A 168 23.57 -1.61 7.87
N PRO A 169 23.45 -0.30 8.18
CA PRO A 169 22.17 0.39 8.11
C PRO A 169 21.54 0.36 6.71
N LEU A 170 22.34 0.52 5.67
CA LEU A 170 21.88 0.46 4.27
C LEU A 170 21.40 -0.94 3.89
N ILE A 171 22.13 -1.98 4.31
CA ILE A 171 21.75 -3.38 4.11
C ILE A 171 20.45 -3.68 4.85
N MET A 172 20.34 -3.28 6.13
CA MET A 172 19.13 -3.47 6.93
C MET A 172 17.92 -2.70 6.37
N TYR A 173 18.14 -1.53 5.77
CA TYR A 173 17.09 -0.78 5.07
C TYR A 173 16.56 -1.56 3.86
N LYS A 174 17.45 -2.07 3.01
CA LYS A 174 17.06 -2.88 1.83
C LYS A 174 16.40 -4.19 2.24
N LEU A 175 16.99 -4.91 3.20
CA LEU A 175 16.48 -6.17 3.72
C LEU A 175 15.10 -6.00 4.35
N GLY A 176 14.91 -4.96 5.17
CA GLY A 176 13.62 -4.68 5.79
C GLY A 176 12.52 -4.37 4.78
N ASN A 177 12.83 -3.70 3.67
CA ASN A 177 11.85 -3.44 2.61
C ASN A 177 11.46 -4.73 1.87
N ALA A 178 12.41 -5.65 1.64
CA ALA A 178 12.13 -6.94 1.02
C ALA A 178 11.32 -7.86 1.96
N ILE A 179 11.69 -7.91 3.23
CA ILE A 179 11.01 -8.67 4.28
C ILE A 179 9.55 -8.22 4.46
N ARG A 180 9.27 -6.92 4.32
CA ARG A 180 7.90 -6.38 4.47
C ARG A 180 6.91 -6.99 3.48
N ILE A 181 7.37 -7.40 2.29
CA ILE A 181 6.54 -8.08 1.28
C ILE A 181 6.21 -9.51 1.73
N VAL A 182 7.19 -10.21 2.29
CA VAL A 182 7.05 -11.61 2.73
C VAL A 182 6.24 -11.75 4.03
N ASP A 183 6.27 -10.72 4.87
CA ASP A 183 5.61 -10.65 6.18
C ASP A 183 4.25 -9.92 6.13
N ALA A 184 3.70 -9.72 4.93
CA ALA A 184 2.38 -9.11 4.73
C ALA A 184 1.26 -10.16 4.77
N ILE A 185 0.12 -9.76 5.31
CA ILE A 185 -1.16 -10.44 5.12
C ILE A 185 -1.72 -9.95 3.79
N GLU A 186 -1.99 -10.85 2.85
CA GLU A 186 -2.47 -10.50 1.50
C GLU A 186 -3.92 -10.92 1.32
N PHE A 187 -4.81 -9.94 1.19
CA PHE A 187 -6.22 -10.14 0.87
C PHE A 187 -6.38 -10.15 -0.63
N ASN A 188 -6.72 -11.28 -1.23
CA ASN A 188 -6.82 -11.43 -2.68
C ASN A 188 -8.28 -11.49 -3.13
N ARG A 189 -8.75 -10.37 -3.69
CA ARG A 189 -10.13 -10.21 -4.14
C ARG A 189 -10.47 -11.06 -5.37
N HIS A 190 -9.49 -11.55 -6.13
CA HIS A 190 -9.76 -12.42 -7.29
C HIS A 190 -9.92 -13.89 -6.91
N THR A 191 -9.44 -14.29 -5.74
CA THR A 191 -9.61 -15.67 -5.24
C THR A 191 -10.56 -15.76 -4.06
N GLY A 192 -10.81 -14.64 -3.37
CA GLY A 192 -11.56 -14.60 -2.11
C GLY A 192 -10.77 -15.20 -0.95
N LEU A 193 -9.46 -15.40 -1.13
CA LEU A 193 -8.58 -16.00 -0.15
C LEU A 193 -7.65 -14.94 0.43
N VAL A 194 -7.31 -15.14 1.70
CA VAL A 194 -6.30 -14.38 2.41
C VAL A 194 -5.07 -15.26 2.58
N ARG A 195 -3.92 -14.78 2.15
CA ARG A 195 -2.64 -15.42 2.42
C ARG A 195 -2.08 -14.87 3.72
N THR A 196 -1.82 -15.77 4.65
CA THR A 196 -1.21 -15.42 5.93
C THR A 196 0.29 -15.15 5.76
N PRO A 197 0.88 -14.26 6.58
CA PRO A 197 2.29 -13.90 6.49
C PRO A 197 3.20 -15.04 6.95
N TYR A 198 4.41 -15.06 6.40
CA TYR A 198 5.50 -15.91 6.87
C TYR A 198 5.87 -15.54 8.31
N THR A 199 6.10 -16.53 9.17
CA THR A 199 6.75 -16.30 10.47
C THR A 199 7.93 -17.26 10.63
N LEU A 200 8.84 -16.97 11.56
CA LEU A 200 10.01 -17.83 11.85
C LEU A 200 9.65 -19.31 12.04
N PHE A 201 8.43 -19.61 12.51
CA PHE A 201 7.96 -20.96 12.80
C PHE A 201 6.75 -21.37 11.95
N ARG A 202 6.41 -20.59 10.91
CA ARG A 202 5.18 -20.78 10.14
C ARG A 202 5.35 -20.47 8.67
N LYS A 203 5.03 -21.47 7.83
CA LYS A 203 4.80 -21.24 6.40
C LYS A 203 3.48 -20.50 6.17
N PRO A 204 3.43 -19.57 5.22
CA PRO A 204 2.19 -18.91 4.81
C PRO A 204 1.20 -19.96 4.31
N PHE A 205 -0.07 -19.77 4.63
CA PHE A 205 -1.18 -20.58 4.15
C PHE A 205 -2.32 -19.69 3.70
N TYR A 206 -3.18 -20.20 2.82
CA TYR A 206 -4.34 -19.51 2.30
C TYR A 206 -5.56 -19.86 3.13
N ILE A 207 -6.46 -18.91 3.40
CA ILE A 207 -7.71 -19.14 4.14
C ILE A 207 -8.84 -18.28 3.55
N PRO A 208 -10.09 -18.75 3.50
CA PRO A 208 -11.22 -17.89 3.12
C PRO A 208 -11.38 -16.70 4.08
N ILE A 209 -11.84 -15.55 3.56
CA ILE A 209 -12.06 -14.34 4.38
C ILE A 209 -13.15 -14.53 5.45
N GLU A 210 -14.08 -15.47 5.24
CA GLU A 210 -15.13 -15.82 6.19
C GLU A 210 -14.56 -16.47 7.46
N ASP A 211 -13.45 -17.18 7.34
CA ASP A 211 -12.80 -17.87 8.44
C ASP A 211 -11.79 -16.97 9.19
N LEU A 212 -11.73 -15.67 8.87
CA LEU A 212 -10.95 -14.67 9.57
C LEU A 212 -11.88 -13.68 10.28
N GLU A 213 -11.56 -13.39 11.54
CA GLU A 213 -12.23 -12.36 12.34
C GLU A 213 -11.22 -11.43 12.97
N TYR A 214 -11.54 -10.14 13.08
CA TYR A 214 -10.71 -9.19 13.81
C TYR A 214 -11.15 -9.10 15.27
N VAL A 215 -10.19 -9.24 16.18
CA VAL A 215 -10.38 -9.08 17.63
C VAL A 215 -9.79 -7.75 18.05
N VAL A 216 -10.62 -6.91 18.67
CA VAL A 216 -10.21 -5.64 19.23
C VAL A 216 -9.43 -5.88 20.52
N GLY A 217 -8.17 -5.47 20.52
CA GLY A 217 -7.30 -5.44 21.68
C GLY A 217 -7.38 -4.11 22.46
N PRO A 218 -6.60 -4.00 23.55
CA PRO A 218 -6.56 -2.79 24.35
C PRO A 218 -6.04 -1.59 23.55
N GLU A 219 -6.53 -0.39 23.89
CA GLU A 219 -5.97 0.85 23.39
C GLU A 219 -4.63 1.12 24.08
N VAL A 220 -3.56 1.26 23.30
CA VAL A 220 -2.23 1.61 23.80
C VAL A 220 -2.04 3.10 23.61
N LYS A 221 -1.81 3.82 24.72
CA LYS A 221 -1.50 5.24 24.72
C LYS A 221 0.01 5.43 24.75
N ASN A 222 0.52 6.42 24.02
CA ASN A 222 1.92 6.80 24.13
C ASN A 222 2.21 7.31 25.56
N MET A 223 3.48 7.26 25.99
CA MET A 223 3.89 7.70 27.34
C MET A 223 3.51 9.15 27.67
N ARG A 224 3.22 9.99 26.66
CA ARG A 224 2.85 11.39 26.81
C ARG A 224 1.33 11.65 26.71
N GLY A 225 0.51 10.60 26.58
CA GLY A 225 -0.95 10.67 26.47
C GLY A 225 -1.52 11.36 25.23
N SER A 226 -0.68 11.85 24.31
CA SER A 226 -1.09 12.64 23.15
C SER A 226 -1.51 11.80 21.93
N ALA A 227 -1.18 10.51 21.91
CA ALA A 227 -1.56 9.61 20.85
C ALA A 227 -1.99 8.27 21.43
N SER A 228 -3.10 7.75 20.95
CA SER A 228 -3.59 6.42 21.28
C SER A 228 -3.74 5.60 20.02
N MET A 229 -3.53 4.29 20.15
CA MET A 229 -3.62 3.34 19.05
C MET A 229 -4.43 2.14 19.53
N GLN A 230 -5.54 1.85 18.88
CA GLN A 230 -6.25 0.61 19.08
C GLN A 230 -5.36 -0.54 18.61
N THR A 231 -5.15 -1.53 19.47
CA THR A 231 -4.43 -2.76 19.08
C THR A 231 -5.43 -3.87 18.78
N GLY A 232 -4.97 -4.95 18.14
CA GLY A 232 -5.74 -6.16 17.97
C GLY A 232 -5.07 -7.16 17.04
N TYR A 233 -5.81 -8.20 16.70
CA TYR A 233 -5.29 -9.32 15.92
C TYR A 233 -6.39 -10.01 15.11
N LEU A 234 -6.01 -10.67 14.02
CA LEU A 234 -6.89 -11.57 13.28
C LEU A 234 -6.91 -12.94 13.94
N SER A 235 -8.09 -13.40 14.31
CA SER A 235 -8.37 -14.76 14.76
C SER A 235 -8.84 -15.61 13.58
N CYS A 236 -8.18 -16.74 13.36
CA CYS A 236 -8.59 -17.73 12.38
C CYS A 236 -9.59 -18.69 13.05
N ARG A 237 -10.78 -18.84 12.45
CA ARG A 237 -11.80 -19.82 12.86
C ARG A 237 -11.41 -21.23 12.44
N LYS A 238 -10.69 -21.35 11.33
CA LYS A 238 -10.13 -22.61 10.82
C LYS A 238 -8.65 -22.47 10.55
N TYR A 239 -7.92 -23.57 10.59
CA TYR A 239 -6.52 -23.58 10.15
C TYR A 239 -6.10 -24.95 9.61
N PRO A 240 -5.02 -25.01 8.82
CA PRO A 240 -4.57 -26.27 8.21
C PRO A 240 -4.29 -27.37 9.24
N GLU A 241 -4.58 -28.63 8.92
CA GLU A 241 -4.56 -29.74 9.87
C GLU A 241 -3.19 -29.96 10.53
N HIS A 242 -2.11 -29.87 9.74
CA HIS A 242 -0.73 -30.05 10.19
C HIS A 242 -0.12 -28.80 10.84
N TYR A 243 -0.96 -27.86 11.27
CA TYR A 243 -0.52 -26.62 11.90
C TYR A 243 -0.58 -26.74 13.43
N TRP A 244 0.51 -26.34 14.08
CA TRP A 244 0.78 -26.60 15.50
C TRP A 244 0.68 -25.35 16.39
N PHE A 245 0.79 -24.14 15.82
CA PHE A 245 0.84 -22.89 16.58
C PHE A 245 -0.52 -22.18 16.61
N GLY A 246 -0.65 -21.13 17.42
CA GLY A 246 -1.91 -20.43 17.67
C GLY A 246 -2.61 -19.89 16.40
N ASN A 247 -3.92 -19.71 16.50
CA ASN A 247 -4.82 -19.22 15.45
C ASN A 247 -4.90 -17.69 15.38
N ARG A 248 -3.87 -16.97 15.85
CA ARG A 248 -3.88 -15.50 15.99
C ARG A 248 -2.78 -14.87 15.14
N ILE A 249 -3.10 -13.77 14.45
CA ILE A 249 -2.16 -13.02 13.60
C ILE A 249 -2.28 -11.53 13.95
N GLY A 250 -1.27 -10.95 14.58
CA GLY A 250 -1.32 -9.52 14.92
C GLY A 250 -1.11 -8.62 13.69
N ILE A 251 -1.71 -7.44 13.69
CA ILE A 251 -1.63 -6.45 12.61
C ILE A 251 -0.77 -5.26 13.03
N ALA A 252 0.12 -4.78 12.15
CA ALA A 252 0.94 -3.60 12.42
C ALA A 252 0.15 -2.30 12.38
N GLY A 253 0.49 -1.39 13.30
CA GLY A 253 -0.35 -0.24 13.61
C GLY A 253 -1.55 -0.60 14.49
N GLY A 254 -1.58 -1.83 15.02
CA GLY A 254 -2.66 -2.31 15.87
C GLY A 254 -3.90 -2.77 15.11
N GLY A 255 -4.07 -2.32 13.86
CA GLY A 255 -5.27 -2.53 13.04
C GLY A 255 -6.45 -1.89 13.75
N ASP A 256 -7.02 -0.82 13.24
CA ASP A 256 -8.28 -0.36 13.84
C ASP A 256 -9.45 -1.19 13.29
N THR A 257 -10.58 -1.12 13.99
CA THR A 257 -11.85 -1.70 13.53
C THR A 257 -12.23 -1.26 12.11
N HIS A 258 -11.76 -0.07 11.70
CA HIS A 258 -12.04 0.52 10.40
C HIS A 258 -11.18 -0.08 9.28
N ASP A 259 -9.89 -0.35 9.51
CA ASP A 259 -8.98 -1.06 8.62
C ASP A 259 -9.56 -2.44 8.28
N TRP A 260 -10.09 -3.13 9.31
CA TRP A 260 -10.77 -4.41 9.14
C TRP A 260 -12.01 -4.29 8.25
N SER A 261 -12.88 -3.30 8.47
CA SER A 261 -14.09 -3.14 7.64
C SER A 261 -13.75 -2.76 6.19
N GLN A 262 -12.71 -1.97 5.97
CA GLN A 262 -12.22 -1.64 4.62
C GLN A 262 -11.66 -2.87 3.90
N MET A 263 -10.97 -3.77 4.61
CA MET A 263 -10.50 -5.04 4.05
C MET A 263 -11.67 -5.97 3.70
N ASN A 264 -12.70 -6.05 4.55
CA ASN A 264 -13.91 -6.82 4.23
C ASN A 264 -14.62 -6.26 3.00
N ARG A 265 -14.78 -4.92 2.94
CA ARG A 265 -15.34 -4.25 1.77
C ARG A 265 -14.48 -4.43 0.52
N PHE A 266 -13.16 -4.49 0.66
CA PHE A 266 -12.26 -4.84 -0.43
C PHE A 266 -12.43 -6.30 -0.88
N MET A 267 -12.78 -7.23 0.00
CA MET A 267 -13.03 -8.62 -0.39
C MET A 267 -14.43 -8.85 -0.96
N ASP A 268 -15.37 -7.95 -0.69
CA ASP A 268 -16.73 -7.99 -1.24
C ASP A 268 -16.76 -7.58 -2.73
N ILE A 269 -16.95 -8.58 -3.58
CA ILE A 269 -17.03 -8.46 -5.05
C ILE A 269 -18.33 -7.79 -5.54
N THR A 270 -19.34 -7.66 -4.67
CA THR A 270 -20.63 -7.07 -5.05
C THR A 270 -20.57 -5.54 -5.07
N GLN A 271 -19.58 -4.97 -4.38
CA GLN A 271 -19.36 -3.54 -4.24
C GLN A 271 -18.09 -3.12 -4.98
N PRO A 272 -18.03 -1.97 -5.66
CA PRO A 272 -16.78 -1.49 -6.24
C PRO A 272 -15.72 -1.24 -5.16
N ILE A 273 -14.44 -1.26 -5.56
CA ILE A 273 -13.32 -0.92 -4.68
C ILE A 273 -13.53 0.48 -4.10
N ASN A 274 -13.41 0.62 -2.78
CA ASN A 274 -13.61 1.90 -2.12
C ASN A 274 -12.54 2.92 -2.55
N ARG A 275 -12.95 4.19 -2.73
CA ARG A 275 -12.06 5.34 -3.02
C ARG A 275 -10.86 5.45 -2.10
N TYR A 276 -10.99 4.93 -0.88
CA TYR A 276 -9.94 4.77 0.10
C TYR A 276 -8.67 4.11 -0.47
N TYR A 277 -8.80 3.08 -1.32
CA TYR A 277 -7.66 2.38 -1.92
C TYR A 277 -7.08 3.05 -3.17
N TYR A 278 -7.78 4.00 -3.79
CA TYR A 278 -7.39 4.54 -5.10
C TYR A 278 -6.02 5.21 -5.08
N LYS A 279 -5.68 5.93 -4.01
CA LYS A 279 -4.35 6.56 -3.86
C LYS A 279 -3.25 5.52 -3.72
N ALA A 280 -3.50 4.45 -2.98
CA ALA A 280 -2.56 3.35 -2.80
C ALA A 280 -2.34 2.58 -4.12
N MET A 281 -3.43 2.29 -4.84
CA MET A 281 -3.41 1.70 -6.18
C MET A 281 -2.57 2.54 -7.13
N GLU A 282 -2.86 3.83 -7.22
CA GLU A 282 -2.14 4.76 -8.08
C GLU A 282 -0.65 4.86 -7.74
N TYR A 283 -0.30 4.85 -6.45
CA TYR A 283 1.10 4.79 -6.02
C TYR A 283 1.78 3.48 -6.47
N THR A 284 1.12 2.34 -6.29
CA THR A 284 1.65 1.03 -6.69
C THR A 284 1.83 0.94 -8.20
N PHE A 285 0.85 1.39 -8.98
CA PHE A 285 0.90 1.45 -10.44
C PHE A 285 2.01 2.37 -10.95
N LYS A 286 2.23 3.55 -10.34
CA LYS A 286 3.36 4.44 -10.68
C LYS A 286 4.71 3.79 -10.46
N LYS A 287 4.86 3.03 -9.36
CA LYS A 287 6.13 2.43 -8.96
C LYS A 287 6.47 1.18 -9.78
N ASN A 288 5.44 0.43 -10.20
CA ASN A 288 5.61 -0.80 -10.96
C ASN A 288 4.99 -0.61 -12.35
N LYS A 289 5.77 -0.10 -13.32
CA LYS A 289 5.35 0.03 -14.72
C LYS A 289 4.88 -1.32 -15.32
N ASN A 290 5.36 -2.44 -14.78
CA ASN A 290 4.98 -3.81 -15.16
C ASN A 290 3.81 -4.38 -14.33
N ALA A 291 3.15 -3.60 -13.46
CA ALA A 291 1.85 -4.00 -12.92
C ALA A 291 0.78 -4.13 -14.02
N HIS A 292 1.03 -3.53 -15.19
CA HIS A 292 0.33 -3.77 -16.45
C HIS A 292 0.68 -5.11 -17.13
N GLY A 293 1.56 -5.92 -16.53
CA GLY A 293 1.91 -7.25 -17.03
C GLY A 293 0.76 -8.24 -16.84
N ASN A 294 -0.10 -8.34 -17.86
CA ASN A 294 -1.06 -9.44 -18.11
C ASN A 294 -2.17 -9.68 -17.06
N GLY A 295 -2.34 -8.81 -16.06
CA GLY A 295 -3.43 -8.90 -15.08
C GLY A 295 -4.65 -8.08 -15.50
N PRO A 296 -5.90 -8.54 -15.24
CA PRO A 296 -7.09 -7.74 -15.51
C PRO A 296 -7.12 -6.48 -14.62
N PHE A 297 -7.58 -5.36 -15.19
CA PHE A 297 -7.77 -4.11 -14.47
C PHE A 297 -8.75 -4.26 -13.30
N PRO A 298 -8.60 -3.47 -12.23
CA PRO A 298 -9.59 -3.41 -11.16
C PRO A 298 -10.95 -3.00 -11.73
N GLU A 299 -12.02 -3.61 -11.23
CA GLU A 299 -13.44 -3.45 -11.63
C GLU A 299 -13.92 -1.99 -11.83
N VAL A 300 -13.20 -1.02 -11.29
CA VAL A 300 -13.46 0.40 -11.47
C VAL A 300 -12.15 1.07 -11.88
N MET A 301 -12.11 1.61 -13.09
CA MET A 301 -10.98 2.37 -13.59
C MET A 301 -11.31 3.86 -13.55
N LYS A 302 -10.34 4.68 -13.15
CA LYS A 302 -10.40 6.12 -13.42
C LYS A 302 -10.44 6.30 -14.94
N LYS A 303 -11.41 7.03 -15.48
CA LYS A 303 -11.61 7.16 -16.94
C LYS A 303 -10.40 7.75 -17.69
N TYR A 304 -9.49 8.40 -16.98
CA TYR A 304 -8.24 8.95 -17.50
C TYR A 304 -7.03 8.01 -17.41
N PHE A 305 -7.16 6.83 -16.80
CA PHE A 305 -6.21 5.75 -16.97
C PHE A 305 -6.52 5.08 -18.31
N ASP A 306 -5.55 5.06 -19.21
CA ASP A 306 -5.71 4.45 -20.52
C ASP A 306 -5.41 2.94 -20.41
N ALA A 307 -6.36 2.11 -20.83
CA ALA A 307 -6.22 0.65 -20.81
C ALA A 307 -5.20 0.16 -21.85
N ASP A 308 -5.06 0.88 -22.97
CA ASP A 308 -4.25 0.50 -24.12
C ASP A 308 -2.84 1.11 -24.06
N ASP A 309 -2.69 2.32 -23.50
CA ASP A 309 -1.39 3.01 -23.43
C ASP A 309 -0.57 2.65 -22.17
N CYS A 310 -1.11 1.84 -21.24
CA CYS A 310 -0.45 1.43 -19.98
C CYS A 310 0.19 2.61 -19.21
N GLN A 311 -0.29 3.82 -19.47
CA GLN A 311 0.17 5.07 -18.93
C GLN A 311 -1.01 5.69 -18.20
N ILE A 312 -0.78 6.01 -16.93
CA ILE A 312 -1.45 7.16 -16.32
C ILE A 312 -1.32 8.26 -17.37
N ASN A 313 -2.43 8.79 -17.90
CA ASN A 313 -2.41 9.94 -18.80
C ASN A 313 -1.34 10.89 -18.27
N ARG A 314 -0.19 10.93 -18.96
CA ARG A 314 0.98 11.58 -18.39
C ARG A 314 0.62 13.05 -18.37
N TRP A 315 0.33 13.57 -17.17
CA TRP A 315 0.83 14.82 -16.63
C TRP A 315 0.06 15.23 -15.36
N LYS A 316 0.25 14.43 -14.31
CA LYS A 316 -0.15 14.69 -12.91
C LYS A 316 -1.62 14.43 -12.59
N VAL A 317 -1.81 13.25 -12.00
CA VAL A 317 -2.71 13.05 -10.86
C VAL A 317 -2.65 14.28 -9.96
N TRP A 318 -3.75 15.06 -9.93
CA TRP A 318 -4.05 16.22 -9.07
C TRP A 318 -2.86 17.04 -8.55
#